data_AF-A0A2G3AN02-F1
#
_entry.id   AF-A0A2G3AN02-F1
#
_cell.length_a   1.000
_cell.length_b   1.000
_cell.length_c   1.000
_cell.angle_alpha   90.00
_cell.angle_beta   90.00
_cell.angle_gamma   90.00
#
_symmetry.space_group_name_H-M   'P 1'
#
loop_
_entity.id
_entity.type
_entity.pdbx_description
1 polymer ?
#
loop_
_entity_poly.entity_id
_entity_poly.type
_entity_poly.pdbx_seq_one_letter_code
_entity_poly.pdbx_strand_id
1 'polypeptide(L)'
;MIEKISFYILQARIEEIVNTEPYLSSIEIVKKFFGPQNYSHVISFRGGVKAKDLKCGTSSKAELLSTLRSTQEENKYLNEEKKSLNDRLSTLEDEMKEIRKMKEFFATQQQEVRATTSPISNE
;
A
#
# COMPACT_ATOMS: atom_id res chain seq x y z
N MET A 1 -15.66 39.14 -7.25
CA MET A 1 -16.85 39.17 -8.15
C MET A 1 -16.48 39.56 -9.58
N ILE A 2 -15.60 40.55 -9.76
CA ILE A 2 -15.14 41.05 -11.08
C ILE A 2 -14.40 39.97 -11.91
N GLU A 3 -13.56 39.14 -11.30
CA GLU A 3 -12.84 38.08 -12.03
C GLU A 3 -13.77 37.00 -12.61
N LYS A 4 -14.87 36.68 -11.91
CA LYS A 4 -15.88 35.74 -12.43
C LYS A 4 -16.58 36.30 -13.66
N ILE A 5 -16.93 37.59 -13.65
CA ILE A 5 -17.56 38.27 -14.78
C ILE A 5 -16.62 38.28 -16.00
N SER A 6 -15.32 38.52 -15.79
CA SER A 6 -14.31 38.47 -16.85
C SER A 6 -14.18 37.08 -17.49
N PHE A 7 -14.23 36.01 -16.70
CA PHE A 7 -14.19 34.65 -17.20
C PHE A 7 -15.41 34.28 -18.06
N TYR A 8 -16.62 34.65 -17.63
CA TYR A 8 -17.84 34.38 -18.40
C TYR A 8 -17.87 35.14 -19.73
N ILE A 9 -17.40 36.39 -19.75
CA ILE A 9 -17.30 37.19 -20.99
C ILE A 9 -16.30 36.55 -21.96
N LEU A 10 -15.17 36.07 -21.45
CA LEU A 10 -14.17 35.38 -22.26
C LEU A 10 -14.74 34.09 -22.85
N GLN A 11 -15.44 33.29 -22.04
CA GLN A 11 -16.06 32.04 -22.49
C GLN A 11 -17.11 32.27 -23.59
N ALA A 12 -18.03 33.20 -23.40
CA ALA A 12 -19.07 33.51 -24.39
C ALA A 12 -18.47 33.95 -25.73
N ARG A 13 -17.41 34.77 -25.69
CA ARG A 13 -16.74 35.27 -26.89
C ARG A 13 -15.96 34.17 -27.63
N ILE A 14 -15.42 33.18 -26.90
CA ILE A 14 -14.79 32.00 -27.50
C ILE A 14 -15.84 31.13 -28.18
N GLU A 15 -16.97 30.87 -27.51
CA GLU A 15 -18.08 30.10 -28.07
C GLU A 15 -18.64 30.76 -29.35
N GLU A 16 -18.74 32.09 -29.37
CA GLU A 16 -19.14 32.86 -30.57
C GLU A 16 -18.20 32.62 -31.76
N ILE A 17 -16.87 32.64 -31.54
CA ILE A 17 -15.89 32.42 -32.60
C ILE A 17 -15.88 30.96 -33.07
N VAL A 18 -16.01 30.00 -32.15
CA VAL A 18 -16.12 28.58 -32.53
C VAL A 18 -17.35 28.33 -33.40
N ASN A 19 -18.45 29.02 -33.12
CA ASN A 19 -19.68 28.88 -33.90
C ASN A 19 -19.64 29.61 -35.25
N THR A 20 -19.01 30.79 -35.32
CA THR A 20 -18.92 31.60 -36.55
C THR A 20 -17.80 31.15 -37.49
N GLU A 21 -16.70 30.64 -36.94
CA GLU A 21 -15.51 30.22 -37.67
C GLU A 21 -15.07 28.80 -37.24
N PRO A 22 -15.89 27.77 -37.51
CA PRO A 22 -15.65 26.40 -37.00
C PRO A 22 -14.42 25.72 -37.64
N TYR A 23 -13.89 26.29 -38.71
CA TYR A 23 -12.68 25.81 -39.39
C TYR A 23 -11.38 26.26 -38.70
N LEU A 24 -11.44 27.19 -37.74
CA LEU A 24 -10.26 27.59 -36.99
C LEU A 24 -9.84 26.50 -36.02
N SER A 25 -8.54 26.21 -36.01
CA SER A 25 -7.92 25.40 -34.98
C SER A 25 -7.88 26.13 -33.63
N SER A 26 -7.81 25.39 -32.52
CA SER A 26 -7.76 25.99 -31.18
C SER A 26 -6.61 26.98 -31.00
N ILE A 27 -5.48 26.78 -31.68
CA ILE A 27 -4.33 27.68 -31.62
C ILE A 27 -4.58 29.00 -32.36
N GLU A 28 -5.32 28.98 -33.46
CA GLU A 28 -5.72 30.18 -34.20
C GLU A 28 -6.72 31.01 -33.40
N ILE A 29 -7.66 30.36 -32.71
CA ILE A 29 -8.60 31.02 -31.80
C ILE A 29 -7.83 31.71 -30.66
N VAL A 30 -6.90 31.00 -30.01
CA VAL A 30 -6.05 31.60 -28.95
C VAL A 30 -5.26 32.80 -29.47
N LYS A 31 -4.64 32.68 -30.65
CA LYS A 31 -3.87 33.76 -31.27
C LYS A 31 -4.74 35.00 -31.59
N LYS A 32 -6.00 34.79 -31.98
CA LYS A 32 -6.96 35.87 -32.25
C LYS A 32 -7.33 36.68 -31.00
N PHE A 33 -7.36 36.03 -29.83
CA PHE A 33 -7.66 36.69 -28.55
C PHE A 33 -6.46 37.27 -27.82
N PHE A 34 -5.38 36.48 -27.72
CA PHE A 34 -4.23 36.78 -26.88
C PHE A 34 -3.03 37.31 -27.68
N GLY A 35 -3.17 37.44 -29.00
CA GLY A 35 -2.09 37.85 -29.90
C GLY A 35 -1.10 36.73 -30.21
N PRO A 36 0.01 37.04 -30.91
CA PRO A 36 1.04 36.07 -31.26
C PRO A 36 1.53 35.27 -30.04
N GLN A 37 1.34 33.95 -30.06
CA GLN A 37 1.84 33.06 -29.02
C GLN A 37 3.28 32.65 -29.37
N ASN A 38 4.20 32.79 -28.41
CA ASN A 38 5.55 32.28 -28.57
C ASN A 38 5.50 30.76 -28.35
N TYR A 39 6.02 29.95 -29.28
CA TYR A 39 5.98 28.48 -29.19
C TYR A 39 6.65 27.89 -27.93
N SER A 40 7.39 28.69 -27.18
CA SER A 40 7.95 28.33 -25.86
C SER A 40 6.91 28.35 -24.73
N HIS A 41 5.80 29.06 -24.90
CA HIS A 41 4.72 29.16 -23.91
C HIS A 41 3.37 29.23 -24.62
N VAL A 42 2.77 28.06 -24.88
CA VAL A 42 1.44 27.97 -25.50
C VAL A 42 0.39 27.99 -24.40
N ILE A 43 -0.46 29.02 -24.40
CA ILE A 43 -1.70 29.00 -23.60
C ILE A 43 -2.68 28.07 -24.31
N SER A 44 -2.77 26.82 -23.84
CA SER A 44 -3.73 25.85 -24.36
C SER A 44 -4.99 25.81 -23.51
N PHE A 45 -6.17 25.70 -24.15
CA PHE A 45 -7.41 25.29 -23.48
C PHE A 45 -7.30 23.82 -23.10
N ARG A 46 -6.76 23.52 -21.92
CA ARG A 46 -6.84 22.19 -21.31
C ARG A 46 -7.81 22.28 -20.14
N GLY A 47 -8.81 21.39 -20.12
CA GLY A 47 -9.64 21.19 -18.93
C GLY A 47 -8.73 20.86 -17.76
N GLY A 48 -8.56 21.82 -16.84
CA GLY A 48 -7.81 21.61 -15.61
C GLY A 48 -8.34 20.40 -14.84
N VAL A 49 -7.49 19.82 -14.00
CA VAL A 49 -7.87 18.79 -13.02
C VAL A 49 -9.15 19.29 -12.33
N LYS A 50 -10.27 18.62 -12.55
CA LYS A 50 -11.56 19.09 -12.02
C LYS A 50 -11.52 18.86 -10.52
N ALA A 51 -12.24 19.66 -9.74
CA ALA A 51 -12.32 19.46 -8.29
C ALA A 51 -12.76 18.02 -7.91
N LYS A 52 -13.51 17.34 -8.79
CA LYS A 52 -13.87 15.92 -8.65
C LYS A 52 -12.70 14.95 -8.78
N ASP A 53 -11.67 15.32 -9.55
CA ASP A 53 -10.44 14.56 -9.73
C ASP A 53 -9.49 14.80 -8.54
N LEU A 54 -9.76 15.85 -7.73
CA LEU A 54 -9.14 16.15 -6.44
C LEU A 54 -9.97 15.60 -5.26
N LYS A 55 -10.86 14.63 -5.46
CA LYS A 55 -11.44 13.87 -4.35
C LYS A 55 -10.40 12.90 -3.77
N CYS A 56 -9.32 13.45 -3.24
CA CYS A 56 -8.59 12.82 -2.17
C CYS A 56 -9.55 12.79 -0.97
N GLY A 57 -9.71 11.62 -0.34
CA GLY A 57 -10.51 11.48 0.88
C GLY A 57 -10.16 12.58 1.88
N THR A 58 -11.13 13.01 2.68
CA THR A 58 -11.11 14.18 3.57
C THR A 58 -10.06 14.15 4.69
N SER A 59 -9.05 13.29 4.58
CA SER A 59 -7.97 13.23 5.55
C SER A 59 -7.02 14.41 5.38
N SER A 60 -6.85 15.14 6.47
CA SER A 60 -5.81 16.16 6.57
C SER A 60 -4.42 15.53 6.44
N LYS A 61 -3.45 16.26 5.89
CA LYS A 61 -2.04 15.85 5.90
C LYS A 61 -1.55 15.45 7.30
N ALA A 62 -2.04 16.12 8.34
CA ALA A 62 -1.68 15.82 9.73
C ALA A 62 -2.25 14.46 10.20
N GLU A 63 -3.47 14.13 9.80
CA GLU A 63 -4.10 12.85 10.12
C GLU A 63 -3.38 11.70 9.43
N LEU A 64 -3.06 11.84 8.13
CA LEU A 64 -2.28 10.85 7.40
C LEU A 64 -0.91 10.58 8.05
N LEU A 65 -0.22 11.63 8.51
CA LEU A 65 1.05 11.49 9.21
C LEU A 65 0.89 10.80 10.57
N SER A 66 -0.20 11.08 11.28
CA SER A 66 -0.51 10.42 12.55
C SER A 66 -0.78 8.93 12.34
N THR A 67 -1.63 8.57 11.39
CA THR A 67 -1.92 7.18 11.03
C THR A 67 -0.65 6.45 10.59
N LEU A 68 0.18 7.07 9.75
CA LEU A 68 1.43 6.47 9.29
C LEU A 68 2.37 6.13 10.46
N ARG A 69 2.53 7.04 11.42
CA ARG A 69 3.36 6.80 12.62
C ARG A 69 2.79 5.69 13.48
N SER A 70 1.49 5.73 13.76
CA SER A 70 0.81 4.71 14.55
C SER A 70 0.96 3.31 13.93
N THR A 71 0.74 3.19 12.62
CA THR A 71 0.94 1.94 11.89
C THR A 71 2.40 1.48 11.91
N GLN A 72 3.38 2.40 11.85
CA GLN A 72 4.79 2.04 11.94
C GLN A 72 5.17 1.50 13.33
N GLU A 73 4.64 2.09 14.39
CA GLU A 73 4.85 1.63 15.77
C GLU A 73 4.22 0.25 16.02
N GLU A 74 2.98 0.05 15.55
CA GLU A 74 2.30 -1.24 15.63
C GLU A 74 3.09 -2.34 14.89
N ASN A 75 3.55 -2.06 13.68
CA ASN A 75 4.36 -3.02 12.92
C ASN A 75 5.68 -3.37 13.63
N LYS A 76 6.31 -2.39 14.28
CA LYS A 76 7.52 -2.63 15.07
C LYS A 76 7.21 -3.58 16.23
N TYR A 77 6.15 -3.31 16.98
CA TYR A 77 5.70 -4.16 18.10
C TYR A 77 5.41 -5.59 17.63
N LEU A 78 4.61 -5.75 16.57
CA LEU A 78 4.26 -7.07 16.02
C LEU A 78 5.49 -7.86 15.57
N ASN A 79 6.51 -7.18 15.02
CA ASN A 79 7.74 -7.84 14.62
C ASN A 79 8.57 -8.31 15.83
N GLU A 80 8.62 -7.53 16.91
CA GLU A 80 9.27 -7.92 18.17
C GLU A 80 8.53 -9.10 18.84
N GLU A 81 7.20 -9.07 18.88
CA GLU A 81 6.38 -10.16 19.39
C GLU A 81 6.57 -11.44 18.58
N LYS A 82 6.54 -11.34 17.25
CA LYS A 82 6.79 -12.47 16.34
C LYS A 82 8.15 -13.10 16.61
N LYS A 83 9.20 -12.30 16.81
CA LYS A 83 10.53 -12.79 17.14
C LYS A 83 10.53 -13.56 18.47
N SER A 84 9.96 -12.96 19.51
CA SER A 84 9.84 -13.59 20.83
C SER A 84 9.09 -14.92 20.78
N LEU A 85 7.98 -14.97 20.03
CA LEU A 85 7.21 -16.18 19.86
C LEU A 85 8.00 -17.27 19.13
N ASN A 86 8.75 -16.89 18.09
CA ASN A 86 9.60 -17.81 17.33
C ASN A 86 10.72 -18.40 18.21
N ASP A 87 11.35 -17.57 19.04
CA ASP A 87 12.39 -18.02 19.97
C ASP A 87 11.82 -19.03 20.97
N ARG A 88 10.63 -18.76 21.54
CA ARG A 88 9.94 -19.69 22.45
C ARG A 88 9.55 -21.01 21.77
N LEU A 89 9.12 -20.94 20.51
CA LEU A 89 8.73 -22.11 19.72
C LEU A 89 9.97 -22.98 19.45
N SER A 90 11.10 -22.37 19.11
CA SER A 90 12.38 -23.07 18.94
C SER A 90 12.79 -23.80 20.21
N THR A 91 12.70 -23.15 21.39
CA THR A 91 13.00 -23.79 22.67
C THR A 91 12.10 -25.00 22.92
N LEU A 92 10.79 -24.86 22.65
CA LEU A 92 9.84 -25.95 22.84
C LEU A 92 10.12 -27.13 21.88
N GLU A 93 10.50 -26.85 20.63
CA GLU A 93 10.88 -27.89 19.66
C GLU A 93 12.11 -28.69 20.13
N ASP A 94 13.10 -28.02 20.71
CA ASP A 94 14.29 -28.66 21.28
C ASP A 94 13.94 -29.54 22.48
N GLU A 95 13.12 -29.02 23.42
CA GLU A 95 12.61 -29.79 24.57
C GLU A 95 11.83 -31.03 24.12
N MET A 96 10.95 -30.89 23.11
CA MET A 96 10.20 -32.03 22.55
C MET A 96 11.11 -33.08 21.90
N LYS A 97 12.20 -32.65 21.25
CA LYS A 97 13.18 -33.55 20.67
C LYS A 97 13.94 -34.32 21.75
N GLU A 98 14.26 -33.67 22.87
CA GLU A 98 14.90 -34.32 24.02
C GLU A 98 13.96 -35.34 24.68
N ILE A 99 12.70 -34.98 24.92
CA ILE A 99 11.69 -35.90 25.46
C ILE A 99 11.51 -37.12 24.55
N ARG A 100 11.52 -36.93 23.23
CA ARG A 100 11.44 -38.05 22.27
C ARG A 100 12.62 -39.01 22.41
N LYS A 101 13.85 -38.49 22.51
CA LYS A 101 15.06 -39.30 22.72
C LYS A 101 15.01 -40.05 24.05
N MET A 102 14.59 -39.39 25.13
CA MET A 102 14.44 -40.04 26.44
C MET A 102 13.41 -41.18 26.35
N LYS A 103 12.26 -40.94 25.72
CA LYS A 103 11.22 -41.95 25.54
C LYS A 103 11.73 -43.17 24.77
N GLU A 104 12.49 -42.95 23.70
CA GLU A 104 13.13 -44.03 22.92
C GLU A 104 14.12 -44.82 23.79
N PHE A 105 14.97 -44.15 24.56
CA PHE A 105 15.91 -44.79 25.48
C PHE A 105 15.23 -45.65 26.57
N PHE A 106 14.13 -45.17 27.15
CA PHE A 106 13.36 -45.96 28.12
C PHE A 106 12.68 -47.17 27.46
N ALA A 107 12.18 -47.02 26.22
CA ALA A 107 11.58 -48.13 25.49
C ALA A 107 12.61 -49.24 25.19
N THR A 108 13.83 -48.89 24.79
CA THR A 108 14.90 -49.87 24.54
C THR A 108 15.32 -50.59 25.81
N GLN A 109 15.50 -49.87 26.94
CA GLN A 109 15.85 -50.51 28.21
C GLN A 109 14.76 -51.48 28.71
N GLN A 110 13.47 -51.14 28.58
CA GLN A 110 12.39 -52.05 28.97
C GLN A 110 12.35 -53.32 28.11
N GLN A 111 12.70 -53.21 26.83
CA GLN A 111 12.77 -54.38 25.94
C GLN A 111 13.94 -55.31 26.31
N GLU A 112 15.09 -54.75 26.66
CA GLU A 112 16.29 -55.50 27.06
C GLU A 112 16.11 -56.23 28.41
N VAL A 113 15.44 -55.59 29.38
CA VAL A 113 15.06 -56.21 30.67
C VAL A 113 14.05 -57.35 30.48
N ARG A 114 13.08 -57.22 29.55
CA ARG A 114 12.15 -58.31 29.21
C ARG A 114 12.83 -59.49 28.51
N ALA A 115 13.82 -59.22 27.67
CA ALA A 115 14.57 -60.27 26.97
C ALA A 115 15.43 -61.12 27.93
N THR A 116 15.98 -60.50 28.97
CA THR A 116 16.84 -61.17 29.97
C THR A 116 16.08 -61.90 31.09
N THR A 117 14.78 -61.62 31.25
CA THR A 117 13.91 -62.26 32.27
C THR A 117 12.96 -63.30 31.70
N SER A 118 13.02 -63.58 30.40
CA SER A 118 12.29 -64.71 29.82
C SER A 118 12.81 -66.01 30.46
N PRO A 119 11.94 -66.83 31.09
CA PRO A 119 12.37 -68.05 31.73
C PRO A 119 12.95 -68.97 30.65
N ILE A 120 14.20 -69.40 30.83
CA ILE A 120 14.75 -70.55 30.11
C ILE A 120 13.82 -71.74 30.45
N SER A 121 12.96 -72.06 29.50
CA SER A 121 12.14 -73.26 29.52
C SER A 121 13.07 -74.41 29.18
N ASN A 122 13.61 -75.08 30.20
CA ASN A 122 14.25 -76.37 30.03
C ASN A 122 13.16 -77.43 30.07
N GLU A 123 12.91 -78.04 28.92
CA GLU A 123 12.18 -79.31 28.75
C GLU A 123 13.09 -80.48 29.14
#